data_AF-A0A7C4U9E3-F1
#
_entry.id   AF-A0A7C4U9E3-F1
#
_cell.length_a   1.000
_cell.length_b   1.000
_cell.length_c   1.000
_cell.angle_alpha   90.00
_cell.angle_beta   90.00
_cell.angle_gamma   90.00
#
_symmetry.space_group_name_H-M   'P 1'
#
loop_
_entity.id
_entity.type
_entity.pdbx_description
1 polymer ?
#
loop_
_entity_poly.entity_id
_entity_poly.type
_entity_poly.pdbx_seq_one_letter_code
_entity_poly.pdbx_strand_id
1 'polypeptide(L)'
;MFLRVSLLSFLVFLSVLAYSQKDQWLRAFPITSYIVDGNDSIKIVQLEMPDGILLKEKQLGIVQGVYETKHSDTVRKGYGRCHLIKGNYYYFAISGNSSGESLKGGDLIYTFMDKSNIYYGQAAKLAGHFIRLQSVYEEPFYDRYLIFNKWNEEDEKTLIDSIVNDIRFTGNYFLENDPSMDKDITTGLFKGKRVLSVMKDCKQEDVINFFNYIIARPRLYAGKTWKVSEIFATWASEGAPTVERRD
;
A
#
# COMPACT_ATOMS: atom_id res chain seq x y z
N MET A 1 27.93 50.28 3.78
CA MET A 1 26.68 49.71 4.34
C MET A 1 25.89 48.91 3.29
N PHE A 2 25.77 49.38 2.05
CA PHE A 2 25.09 48.68 0.94
C PHE A 2 25.66 47.28 0.60
N LEU A 3 26.98 47.06 0.68
CA LEU A 3 27.60 45.77 0.33
C LEU A 3 27.22 44.61 1.28
N ARG A 4 26.91 44.92 2.56
CA ARG A 4 26.55 43.91 3.57
C ARG A 4 25.09 43.43 3.42
N VAL A 5 24.21 44.29 2.91
CA VAL A 5 22.80 43.95 2.69
C VAL A 5 22.67 43.05 1.45
N SER A 6 23.40 43.33 0.37
CA SER A 6 23.39 42.49 -0.84
C SER A 6 23.95 41.08 -0.61
N LEU A 7 24.96 40.93 0.25
CA LEU A 7 25.52 39.60 0.57
C LEU A 7 24.56 38.74 1.40
N LEU A 8 23.82 39.36 2.33
CA LEU A 8 22.81 38.68 3.14
C LEU A 8 21.62 38.22 2.28
N SER A 9 21.16 39.05 1.34
CA SER A 9 20.08 38.69 0.41
C SER A 9 20.47 37.54 -0.53
N PHE A 10 21.73 37.47 -0.95
CA PHE A 10 22.21 36.38 -1.81
C PHE A 10 22.32 35.04 -1.07
N LEU A 11 22.73 35.06 0.20
CA LEU A 11 22.75 33.88 1.08
C LEU A 11 21.34 33.34 1.39
N VAL A 12 20.35 34.23 1.54
CA VAL A 12 18.94 33.82 1.73
C VAL A 12 18.39 33.16 0.46
N PHE A 13 18.68 33.65 -0.74
CA PHE A 13 18.24 33.00 -1.99
C PHE A 13 18.91 31.64 -2.24
N LEU A 14 20.18 31.47 -1.87
CA LEU A 14 20.86 30.16 -1.92
C LEU A 14 20.27 29.14 -0.94
N SER A 15 19.73 29.60 0.20
CA SER A 15 19.09 28.70 1.18
C SER A 15 17.73 28.17 0.73
N VAL A 16 17.01 28.90 -0.14
CA VAL A 16 15.73 28.45 -0.71
C VAL A 16 15.92 27.31 -1.71
N LEU A 17 17.08 27.24 -2.39
CA LEU A 17 17.41 26.13 -3.29
C LEU A 17 17.91 24.87 -2.55
N ALA A 18 18.28 24.99 -1.27
CA ALA A 18 18.87 23.90 -0.50
C ALA A 18 17.86 23.00 0.22
N TYR A 19 16.57 23.36 0.23
CA TYR A 19 15.49 22.58 0.85
C TYR A 19 14.34 22.31 -0.12
N SER A 20 14.64 21.87 -1.35
CA SER A 20 13.68 21.03 -2.06
C SER A 20 13.65 19.68 -1.33
N GLN A 21 12.74 19.50 -0.38
CA GLN A 21 12.36 18.18 0.11
C GLN A 21 12.07 17.35 -1.15
N LYS A 22 12.93 16.36 -1.45
CA LYS A 22 12.74 15.54 -2.66
C LYS A 22 11.39 14.89 -2.52
N ASP A 23 10.51 15.24 -3.44
CA ASP A 23 9.16 14.72 -3.46
C ASP A 23 9.26 13.25 -3.85
N GLN A 24 8.97 12.35 -2.91
CA GLN A 24 9.16 10.91 -3.05
C GLN A 24 7.89 10.17 -2.66
N TRP A 25 7.69 8.98 -3.21
CA TRP A 25 6.61 8.08 -2.83
C TRP A 25 7.13 6.88 -2.06
N LEU A 26 6.38 6.50 -1.02
CA LEU A 26 6.63 5.27 -0.30
C LEU A 26 6.18 4.08 -1.15
N ARG A 27 7.05 3.10 -1.33
CA ARG A 27 6.76 1.84 -2.03
C ARG A 27 7.26 0.65 -1.22
N ALA A 28 6.52 -0.45 -1.28
CA ALA A 28 6.86 -1.70 -0.63
C ALA A 28 7.21 -2.77 -1.66
N PHE A 29 8.22 -3.58 -1.33
CA PHE A 29 8.69 -4.70 -2.16
C PHE A 29 8.84 -5.95 -1.29
N PRO A 30 8.39 -7.13 -1.76
CA PRO A 30 8.49 -8.36 -0.99
C PRO A 30 9.93 -8.89 -0.95
N ILE A 31 10.37 -9.32 0.22
CA ILE A 31 11.61 -10.05 0.43
C ILE A 31 11.45 -11.45 -0.17
N THR A 32 12.43 -11.91 -0.94
CA THR A 32 12.44 -13.28 -1.47
C THR A 32 12.73 -14.30 -0.36
N SER A 33 12.72 -15.60 -0.65
CA SER A 33 13.16 -16.61 0.31
C SER A 33 14.67 -16.58 0.59
N TYR A 34 15.45 -15.77 -0.14
CA TYR A 34 16.88 -15.60 0.11
C TYR A 34 17.11 -14.67 1.32
N ILE A 35 17.41 -15.29 2.45
CA ILE A 35 17.77 -14.63 3.70
C ILE A 35 18.98 -15.36 4.27
N VAL A 36 20.10 -14.66 4.44
CA VAL A 36 21.35 -15.24 4.97
C VAL A 36 21.89 -14.42 6.13
N ASP A 37 22.62 -15.08 7.03
CA ASP A 37 23.35 -14.43 8.11
C ASP A 37 24.60 -13.74 7.56
N GLY A 38 24.69 -12.41 7.74
CA GLY A 38 25.92 -11.66 7.50
C GLY A 38 26.84 -11.71 8.71
N ASN A 39 26.27 -11.50 9.89
CA ASN A 39 26.87 -11.73 11.21
C ASN A 39 25.75 -11.85 12.26
N ASP A 40 26.10 -11.99 13.53
CA ASP A 40 25.14 -12.18 14.65
C ASP A 40 24.03 -11.12 14.75
N SER A 41 24.23 -9.93 14.17
CA SER A 41 23.31 -8.79 14.26
C SER A 41 22.75 -8.33 12.90
N ILE A 42 23.22 -8.91 11.79
CA ILE A 42 22.89 -8.48 10.43
C ILE A 42 22.40 -9.66 9.61
N LYS A 43 21.20 -9.50 9.06
CA LYS A 43 20.64 -10.40 8.03
C LYS A 43 20.78 -9.75 6.67
N ILE A 44 21.21 -10.50 5.67
CA ILE A 44 21.19 -10.07 4.27
C ILE A 44 19.93 -10.64 3.64
N VAL A 45 19.10 -9.78 3.09
CA VAL A 45 17.86 -10.14 2.39
C VAL A 45 17.92 -9.68 0.95
N GLN A 46 17.16 -10.33 0.09
CA GLN A 46 17.10 -10.02 -1.33
C GLN A 46 15.70 -9.55 -1.72
N LEU A 47 15.64 -8.54 -2.59
CA LEU A 47 14.47 -8.19 -3.39
C LEU A 47 14.73 -8.63 -4.83
N GLU A 48 13.71 -9.14 -5.49
CA GLU A 48 13.69 -9.32 -6.93
C GLU A 48 12.76 -8.26 -7.53
N MET A 49 13.32 -7.37 -8.32
CA MET A 49 12.59 -6.25 -8.90
C MET A 49 12.18 -6.58 -10.34
N PRO A 50 10.99 -6.15 -10.79
CA PRO A 50 10.65 -6.24 -12.20
C PRO A 50 11.46 -5.22 -13.02
N ASP A 51 11.50 -5.42 -14.33
CA ASP A 51 12.20 -4.53 -15.25
C ASP A 51 11.71 -3.08 -15.13
N GLY A 52 12.65 -2.14 -15.22
CA GLY A 52 12.38 -0.71 -15.17
C GLY A 52 12.21 -0.10 -13.77
N ILE A 53 12.22 -0.90 -12.69
CA ILE A 53 12.23 -0.36 -11.33
C ILE A 53 13.64 -0.45 -10.74
N LEU A 54 14.22 0.72 -10.45
CA LEU A 54 15.59 0.83 -9.96
C LEU A 54 15.63 1.41 -8.54
N LEU A 55 16.26 0.69 -7.62
CA LEU A 55 16.69 1.22 -6.33
C LEU A 55 18.13 1.72 -6.43
N LYS A 56 18.49 2.69 -5.59
CA LYS A 56 19.85 3.22 -5.53
C LYS A 56 20.69 2.43 -4.52
N GLU A 57 21.99 2.32 -4.75
CA GLU A 57 22.90 1.90 -3.69
C GLU A 57 22.74 2.82 -2.46
N LYS A 58 22.87 2.21 -1.27
CA LYS A 58 22.66 2.84 0.04
C LYS A 58 21.24 3.32 0.32
N GLN A 59 20.27 3.06 -0.56
CA GLN A 59 18.87 3.37 -0.33
C GLN A 59 18.37 2.70 0.96
N LEU A 60 17.74 3.48 1.83
CA LEU A 60 17.22 3.03 3.11
C LEU A 60 15.91 2.26 2.92
N GLY A 61 15.79 1.13 3.60
CA GLY A 61 14.58 0.33 3.68
C GLY A 61 14.19 0.05 5.13
N ILE A 62 12.89 0.02 5.41
CA ILE A 62 12.33 -0.43 6.69
C ILE A 62 11.62 -1.75 6.42
N VAL A 63 11.93 -2.78 7.23
CA VAL A 63 11.27 -4.08 7.08
C VAL A 63 10.03 -4.13 7.95
N GLN A 64 8.90 -4.44 7.33
CA GLN A 64 7.63 -4.66 8.00
C GLN A 64 7.16 -6.08 7.70
N GLY A 65 6.75 -6.81 8.73
CA GLY A 65 6.10 -8.09 8.51
C GLY A 65 4.69 -7.95 7.93
N VAL A 66 4.21 -9.03 7.32
CA VAL A 66 2.89 -9.11 6.68
C VAL A 66 1.94 -9.92 7.56
N TYR A 67 0.70 -9.45 7.73
CA TYR A 67 -0.32 -10.15 8.53
C TYR A 67 -0.60 -11.52 7.93
N GLU A 68 -0.40 -12.62 8.66
CA GLU A 68 -0.82 -13.95 8.21
C GLU A 68 -1.98 -14.45 9.05
N THR A 69 -1.77 -14.52 10.36
CA THR A 69 -2.72 -15.10 11.31
C THR A 69 -2.91 -14.26 12.56
N LYS A 70 -1.90 -13.48 12.95
CA LYS A 70 -1.90 -12.71 14.21
C LYS A 70 -1.30 -11.31 14.02
N HIS A 71 -1.69 -10.40 14.90
CA HIS A 71 -1.21 -9.01 14.86
C HIS A 71 0.32 -8.89 14.99
N SER A 72 0.96 -9.80 15.73
CA SER A 72 2.43 -9.78 15.89
C SER A 72 3.17 -10.08 14.58
N ASP A 73 2.50 -10.65 13.57
CA ASP A 73 3.12 -10.86 12.25
C ASP A 73 3.44 -9.53 11.55
N THR A 74 2.74 -8.46 11.92
CA THR A 74 2.81 -7.15 11.27
C THR A 74 3.84 -6.21 11.89
N VAL A 75 4.67 -6.70 12.81
CA VAL A 75 5.67 -5.88 13.51
C VAL A 75 6.75 -5.37 12.56
N ARG A 76 7.42 -4.29 12.96
CA ARG A 76 8.64 -3.84 12.30
C ARG A 76 9.77 -4.81 12.64
N LYS A 77 10.44 -5.35 11.63
CA LYS A 77 11.51 -6.36 11.77
C LYS A 77 12.90 -5.82 11.47
N GLY A 78 13.08 -4.51 11.66
CA GLY A 78 14.36 -3.82 11.49
C GLY A 78 14.37 -2.83 10.33
N TYR A 79 15.57 -2.39 9.98
CA TYR A 79 15.85 -1.46 8.89
C TYR A 79 17.24 -1.73 8.32
N GLY A 80 17.49 -1.25 7.11
CA GLY A 80 18.73 -1.54 6.42
C GLY A 80 18.94 -0.71 5.17
N ARG A 81 20.06 -0.94 4.49
CA ARG A 81 20.39 -0.26 3.23
C ARG A 81 20.64 -1.26 2.12
N CYS A 82 20.33 -0.89 0.89
CA CYS A 82 20.76 -1.64 -0.29
C CYS A 82 22.28 -1.53 -0.43
N HIS A 83 23.00 -2.66 -0.38
CA HIS A 83 24.47 -2.69 -0.45
C HIS A 83 25.00 -3.26 -1.76
N LEU A 84 24.21 -4.07 -2.46
CA LEU A 84 24.62 -4.71 -3.71
C LEU A 84 23.42 -4.79 -4.65
N ILE A 85 23.65 -4.47 -5.91
CA ILE A 85 22.68 -4.60 -7.01
C ILE A 85 23.33 -5.50 -8.06
N LYS A 86 22.66 -6.60 -8.42
CA LYS A 86 23.13 -7.54 -9.44
C LYS A 86 21.99 -7.90 -10.38
N GLY A 87 21.95 -7.27 -11.54
CA GLY A 87 20.81 -7.39 -12.46
C GLY A 87 19.54 -6.86 -11.79
N ASN A 88 18.50 -7.69 -11.73
CA ASN A 88 17.23 -7.38 -11.09
C ASN A 88 17.18 -7.70 -9.58
N TYR A 89 18.28 -8.16 -9.00
CA TYR A 89 18.37 -8.52 -7.58
C TYR A 89 19.04 -7.43 -6.74
N TYR A 90 18.40 -7.06 -5.65
CA TYR A 90 18.83 -5.99 -4.74
C TYR A 90 18.99 -6.54 -3.34
N TYR A 91 20.19 -6.40 -2.78
CA TYR A 91 20.53 -7.00 -1.49
C TYR A 91 20.60 -5.94 -0.41
N PHE A 92 19.79 -6.12 0.62
CA PHE A 92 19.73 -5.24 1.78
C PHE A 92 20.39 -5.89 3.00
N ALA A 93 21.24 -5.15 3.70
CA ALA A 93 21.74 -5.53 5.02
C ALA A 93 20.79 -4.99 6.09
N ILE A 94 20.02 -5.85 6.72
CA ILE A 94 18.99 -5.54 7.73
C ILE A 94 19.55 -5.75 9.13
N SER A 95 19.32 -4.78 10.00
CA SER A 95 19.72 -4.81 11.41
C SER A 95 18.61 -4.20 12.29
N GLY A 96 18.82 -4.21 13.61
CA GLY A 96 17.94 -3.51 14.55
C GLY A 96 16.55 -4.13 14.68
N ASN A 97 16.43 -5.45 14.49
CA ASN A 97 15.20 -6.16 14.75
C ASN A 97 15.01 -6.35 16.27
N SER A 98 14.23 -5.48 16.89
CA SER A 98 13.89 -5.56 18.32
C SER A 98 12.56 -6.29 18.59
N SER A 99 11.90 -6.82 17.57
CA SER A 99 10.57 -7.42 17.71
C SER A 99 10.57 -8.84 18.25
N GLY A 100 11.73 -9.53 18.18
CA GLY A 100 11.85 -10.97 18.50
C GLY A 100 11.30 -11.90 17.41
N GLU A 101 10.58 -11.38 16.42
CA GLU A 101 10.06 -12.15 15.29
C GLU A 101 11.09 -12.24 14.16
N SER A 102 11.32 -13.43 13.63
CA SER A 102 12.28 -13.65 12.53
C SER A 102 11.81 -13.02 11.22
N LEU A 103 12.78 -12.60 10.40
CA LEU A 103 12.54 -12.23 9.00
C LEU A 103 12.13 -13.49 8.21
N LYS A 104 11.18 -13.33 7.29
CA LYS A 104 10.74 -14.39 6.38
C LYS A 104 10.49 -13.84 4.97
N GLY A 105 10.52 -14.73 3.99
CA GLY A 105 10.10 -14.38 2.62
C GLY A 105 8.65 -13.87 2.63
N GLY A 106 8.37 -12.86 1.81
CA GLY A 106 7.09 -12.15 1.78
C GLY A 106 6.98 -10.98 2.74
N ASP A 107 7.83 -10.85 3.77
CA ASP A 107 7.96 -9.60 4.53
C ASP A 107 8.30 -8.44 3.56
N LEU A 108 7.89 -7.22 3.88
CA LEU A 108 8.00 -6.08 2.96
C LEU A 108 9.14 -5.15 3.35
N ILE A 109 9.97 -4.77 2.37
CA ILE A 109 10.85 -3.59 2.48
C ILE A 109 10.10 -2.37 1.97
N TYR A 110 9.81 -1.46 2.89
CA TYR A 110 9.32 -0.12 2.60
C TYR A 110 10.48 0.83 2.34
N THR A 111 10.46 1.51 1.20
CA THR A 111 11.48 2.48 0.82
C THR A 111 10.89 3.65 0.04
N PHE A 112 11.57 4.79 0.07
CA PHE A 112 11.18 5.97 -0.71
C PHE A 112 11.75 5.89 -2.12
N MET A 113 10.89 6.14 -3.10
CA MET A 113 11.18 6.13 -4.53
C MET A 113 10.93 7.51 -5.11
N ASP A 114 11.69 7.88 -6.15
CA ASP A 114 11.43 9.12 -6.87
C ASP A 114 10.03 9.06 -7.51
N LYS A 115 9.31 10.19 -7.54
CA LYS A 115 7.97 10.25 -8.13
C LYS A 115 8.01 10.00 -9.62
N SER A 116 7.03 9.24 -10.11
CA SER A 116 6.74 9.13 -11.53
C SER A 116 5.72 10.19 -11.95
N ASN A 117 5.67 10.51 -13.25
CA ASN A 117 4.63 11.39 -13.79
C ASN A 117 3.33 10.60 -14.04
N ILE A 118 2.60 10.29 -12.98
CA ILE A 118 1.31 9.60 -13.02
C ILE A 118 0.26 10.37 -12.20
N TYR A 119 -1.01 10.07 -12.45
CA TYR A 119 -2.06 10.41 -11.51
C TYR A 119 -1.93 9.55 -10.24
N TYR A 120 -1.62 10.18 -9.10
CA TYR A 120 -1.39 9.47 -7.83
C TYR A 120 -2.69 9.32 -7.02
N GLY A 121 -3.60 8.50 -7.55
CA GLY A 121 -4.90 8.15 -6.96
C GLY A 121 -4.86 7.12 -5.83
N GLN A 122 -6.00 6.51 -5.52
CA GLN A 122 -6.13 5.46 -4.51
C GLN A 122 -5.39 4.19 -4.95
N ALA A 123 -5.46 3.83 -6.22
CA ALA A 123 -4.80 2.65 -6.76
C ALA A 123 -3.27 2.70 -6.59
N ALA A 124 -2.65 3.84 -6.89
CA ALA A 124 -1.22 4.04 -6.67
C ALA A 124 -0.83 3.96 -5.19
N LYS A 125 -1.70 4.43 -4.27
CA LYS A 125 -1.49 4.34 -2.82
C LYS A 125 -1.59 2.90 -2.32
N LEU A 126 -2.59 2.14 -2.79
CA LEU A 126 -2.73 0.71 -2.48
C LEU A 126 -1.51 -0.08 -2.98
N ALA A 127 -1.09 0.17 -4.23
CA ALA A 127 0.09 -0.44 -4.82
C ALA A 127 1.38 -0.08 -4.07
N GLY A 128 1.47 1.14 -3.52
CA GLY A 128 2.57 1.58 -2.65
C GLY A 128 2.73 0.73 -1.39
N HIS A 129 1.65 0.13 -0.90
CA HIS A 129 1.65 -0.83 0.22
C HIS A 129 1.73 -2.29 -0.22
N PHE A 130 2.00 -2.55 -1.50
CA PHE A 130 1.97 -3.89 -2.10
C PHE A 130 0.61 -4.59 -1.93
N ILE A 131 -0.49 -3.84 -1.84
CA ILE A 131 -1.85 -4.38 -1.77
C ILE A 131 -2.32 -4.66 -3.20
N ARG A 132 -2.83 -5.86 -3.48
CA ARG A 132 -3.49 -6.19 -4.76
C ARG A 132 -4.94 -6.49 -4.51
N LEU A 133 -5.80 -5.91 -5.34
CA LEU A 133 -7.21 -6.23 -5.37
C LEU A 133 -7.49 -7.10 -6.59
N GLN A 134 -8.35 -8.09 -6.40
CA GLN A 134 -8.85 -8.95 -7.47
C GLN A 134 -10.37 -9.09 -7.36
N SER A 135 -10.99 -9.44 -8.48
CA SER A 135 -12.41 -9.75 -8.60
C SER A 135 -12.78 -11.00 -7.79
N VAL A 136 -14.08 -11.28 -7.67
CA VAL A 136 -14.57 -12.55 -7.11
C VAL A 136 -14.03 -13.78 -7.87
N TYR A 137 -13.71 -13.61 -9.16
CA TYR A 137 -13.13 -14.62 -10.04
C TYR A 137 -11.59 -14.61 -10.06
N GLU A 138 -10.94 -13.93 -9.12
CA GLU A 138 -9.48 -13.91 -8.96
C GLU A 138 -8.71 -13.17 -10.07
N GLU A 139 -9.44 -12.50 -10.97
CA GLU A 139 -8.84 -11.59 -11.94
C GLU A 139 -8.33 -10.30 -11.27
N PRO A 140 -7.05 -9.94 -11.46
CA PRO A 140 -6.47 -8.76 -10.83
C PRO A 140 -6.99 -7.46 -11.48
N PHE A 141 -7.38 -6.50 -10.66
CA PHE A 141 -7.87 -5.21 -11.18
C PHE A 141 -6.76 -4.29 -11.71
N TYR A 142 -5.54 -4.46 -11.21
CA TYR A 142 -4.37 -3.71 -11.66
C TYR A 142 -3.08 -4.47 -11.36
N ASP A 143 -2.00 -4.05 -12.02
CA ASP A 143 -0.64 -4.48 -11.70
C ASP A 143 0.04 -3.48 -10.77
N ARG A 144 0.55 -3.97 -9.63
CA ARG A 144 1.15 -3.15 -8.56
C ARG A 144 2.46 -2.46 -8.97
N TYR A 145 3.10 -2.90 -10.05
CA TYR A 145 4.33 -2.33 -10.56
C TYR A 145 4.07 -1.37 -11.72
N LEU A 146 3.25 -1.78 -12.69
CA LEU A 146 2.98 -1.01 -13.91
C LEU A 146 2.21 0.28 -13.66
N ILE A 147 1.41 0.33 -12.58
CA ILE A 147 0.68 1.53 -12.19
C ILE A 147 1.60 2.75 -12.02
N PHE A 148 2.87 2.53 -11.67
CA PHE A 148 3.84 3.61 -11.49
C PHE A 148 4.48 4.11 -12.79
N ASN A 149 4.16 3.51 -13.94
CA ASN A 149 4.76 3.86 -15.23
C ASN A 149 3.83 4.74 -16.07
N LYS A 150 2.54 4.43 -16.10
CA LYS A 150 1.55 5.11 -16.92
C LYS A 150 0.16 4.89 -16.31
N TRP A 151 -0.20 5.75 -15.38
CA TRP A 151 -1.53 5.77 -14.76
C TRP A 151 -2.09 7.17 -14.82
N ASN A 152 -3.33 7.31 -15.27
CA ASN A 152 -4.02 8.58 -15.43
C ASN A 152 -5.38 8.57 -14.71
N GLU A 153 -6.07 9.72 -14.71
CA GLU A 153 -7.38 9.87 -14.04
C GLU A 153 -8.46 8.94 -14.60
N GLU A 154 -8.47 8.68 -15.91
CA GLU A 154 -9.42 7.77 -16.55
C GLU A 154 -9.13 6.31 -16.20
N ASP A 155 -7.85 5.93 -16.05
CA ASP A 155 -7.47 4.60 -15.57
C ASP A 155 -7.99 4.38 -14.13
N GLU A 156 -7.83 5.37 -13.24
CA GLU A 156 -8.35 5.33 -11.87
C GLU A 156 -9.87 5.20 -11.86
N LYS A 157 -10.57 6.01 -12.66
CA LYS A 157 -12.02 6.00 -12.75
C LYS A 157 -12.55 4.66 -13.27
N THR A 158 -11.94 4.13 -14.35
CA THR A 158 -12.29 2.83 -14.93
C THR A 158 -12.08 1.70 -13.94
N LEU A 159 -11.00 1.76 -13.17
CA LEU A 159 -10.72 0.82 -12.09
C LEU A 159 -11.82 0.86 -11.01
N ILE A 160 -12.17 2.06 -10.53
CA ILE A 160 -13.21 2.23 -9.50
C ILE A 160 -14.55 1.70 -10.00
N ASP A 161 -14.93 2.03 -11.24
CA ASP A 161 -16.16 1.52 -11.86
C ASP A 161 -16.15 -0.01 -11.97
N SER A 162 -15.03 -0.61 -12.35
CA SER A 162 -14.88 -2.06 -12.42
C SER A 162 -15.05 -2.73 -11.06
N ILE A 163 -14.53 -2.09 -10.00
CA ILE A 163 -14.65 -2.60 -8.62
C ILE A 163 -16.07 -2.44 -8.09
N VAL A 164 -16.73 -1.31 -8.37
CA VAL A 164 -18.17 -1.14 -8.07
C VAL A 164 -18.97 -2.27 -8.72
N ASN A 165 -18.71 -2.57 -10.01
CA ASN A 165 -19.41 -3.63 -10.72
C ASN A 165 -19.20 -5.02 -10.10
N ASP A 166 -17.97 -5.37 -9.70
CA ASP A 166 -17.68 -6.64 -9.00
C ASP A 166 -18.42 -6.74 -7.66
N ILE A 167 -18.43 -5.66 -6.87
CA ILE A 167 -19.15 -5.61 -5.58
C ILE A 167 -20.65 -5.78 -5.79
N ARG A 168 -21.24 -5.05 -6.75
CA ARG A 168 -22.67 -5.15 -7.07
C ARG A 168 -23.03 -6.53 -7.59
N PHE A 169 -22.22 -7.08 -8.48
CA PHE A 169 -22.38 -8.43 -8.99
C PHE A 169 -22.41 -9.46 -7.86
N THR A 170 -21.42 -9.41 -6.96
CA THR A 170 -21.32 -10.33 -5.82
C THR A 170 -22.50 -10.18 -4.86
N GLY A 171 -22.91 -8.94 -4.56
CA GLY A 171 -24.08 -8.66 -3.72
C GLY A 171 -25.37 -9.24 -4.30
N ASN A 172 -25.61 -9.02 -5.60
CA ASN A 172 -26.78 -9.59 -6.30
C ASN A 172 -26.76 -11.11 -6.33
N TYR A 173 -25.62 -11.72 -6.66
CA TYR A 173 -25.48 -13.16 -6.73
C TYR A 173 -25.88 -13.82 -5.40
N PHE A 174 -25.36 -13.34 -4.27
CA PHE A 174 -25.69 -13.92 -2.97
C PHE A 174 -27.11 -13.58 -2.51
N LEU A 175 -27.69 -12.44 -2.88
CA LEU A 175 -29.11 -12.18 -2.60
C LEU A 175 -30.04 -13.20 -3.27
N GLU A 176 -29.69 -13.64 -4.47
CA GLU A 176 -30.48 -14.63 -5.24
C GLU A 176 -30.22 -16.07 -4.80
N ASN A 177 -28.97 -16.41 -4.45
CA ASN A 177 -28.54 -17.80 -4.25
C ASN A 177 -28.35 -18.18 -2.76
N ASP A 178 -28.01 -17.23 -1.88
CA ASP A 178 -27.86 -17.45 -0.44
C ASP A 178 -28.23 -16.20 0.38
N PRO A 179 -29.53 -15.83 0.44
CA PRO A 179 -29.98 -14.63 1.14
C PRO A 179 -29.73 -14.67 2.65
N SER A 180 -29.36 -15.83 3.22
CA SER A 180 -29.01 -15.94 4.64
C SER A 180 -27.74 -15.16 5.00
N MET A 181 -26.90 -14.86 4.00
CA MET A 181 -25.71 -14.02 4.13
C MET A 181 -26.03 -12.53 4.27
N ASP A 182 -27.24 -12.08 3.91
CA ASP A 182 -27.63 -10.68 3.99
C ASP A 182 -27.91 -10.28 5.44
N LYS A 183 -26.87 -10.02 6.23
CA LYS A 183 -27.01 -9.70 7.67
C LYS A 183 -27.29 -8.22 7.89
N ASP A 184 -27.97 -7.91 8.99
CA ASP A 184 -28.23 -6.52 9.40
C ASP A 184 -26.94 -5.83 9.87
N ILE A 185 -26.76 -4.58 9.46
CA ILE A 185 -25.66 -3.72 9.91
C ILE A 185 -26.17 -2.87 11.09
N THR A 186 -25.52 -3.02 12.24
CA THR A 186 -26.01 -2.46 13.51
C THR A 186 -25.37 -1.11 13.87
N THR A 187 -24.30 -0.71 13.18
CA THR A 187 -23.51 0.49 13.50
C THR A 187 -23.07 1.26 12.25
N GLY A 188 -22.57 2.48 12.47
CA GLY A 188 -21.88 3.27 11.44
C GLY A 188 -22.75 3.73 10.26
N LEU A 189 -22.10 3.99 9.11
CA LEU A 189 -22.68 4.68 7.96
C LEU A 189 -23.90 3.94 7.36
N PHE A 190 -23.84 2.61 7.40
CA PHE A 190 -24.88 1.75 6.83
C PHE A 190 -25.82 1.16 7.88
N LYS A 191 -25.87 1.73 9.09
CA LYS A 191 -26.76 1.27 10.16
C LYS A 191 -28.21 1.13 9.68
N GLY A 192 -28.82 -0.01 9.99
CA GLY A 192 -30.21 -0.33 9.64
C GLY A 192 -30.39 -0.84 8.20
N LYS A 193 -29.30 -0.91 7.42
CA LYS A 193 -29.28 -1.62 6.13
C LYS A 193 -28.77 -3.04 6.30
N ARG A 194 -28.87 -3.84 5.25
CA ARG A 194 -28.31 -5.20 5.18
C ARG A 194 -27.10 -5.24 4.24
N VAL A 195 -26.12 -6.10 4.54
CA VAL A 195 -24.79 -6.12 3.88
C VAL A 195 -24.89 -6.32 2.38
N LEU A 196 -25.62 -7.31 1.88
CA LEU A 196 -25.72 -7.57 0.44
C LEU A 196 -26.55 -6.49 -0.27
N SER A 197 -27.55 -5.92 0.42
CA SER A 197 -28.28 -4.76 -0.09
C SER A 197 -27.34 -3.54 -0.29
N VAL A 198 -26.43 -3.30 0.66
CA VAL A 198 -25.39 -2.26 0.52
C VAL A 198 -24.44 -2.56 -0.63
N MET A 199 -24.02 -3.82 -0.80
CA MET A 199 -23.16 -4.21 -1.91
C MET A 199 -23.85 -4.01 -3.27
N LYS A 200 -25.11 -4.41 -3.41
CA LYS A 200 -25.91 -4.21 -4.62
C LYS A 200 -26.03 -2.72 -4.99
N ASP A 201 -26.19 -1.87 -3.99
CA ASP A 201 -26.41 -0.44 -4.18
C ASP A 201 -25.09 0.37 -4.13
N CYS A 202 -23.94 -0.31 -4.07
CA CYS A 202 -22.60 0.28 -3.92
C CYS A 202 -22.34 1.37 -4.97
N LYS A 203 -21.73 2.48 -4.56
CA LYS A 203 -21.36 3.62 -5.41
C LYS A 203 -19.85 3.84 -5.40
N GLN A 204 -19.36 4.62 -6.36
CA GLN A 204 -17.95 5.01 -6.42
C GLN A 204 -17.44 5.62 -5.10
N GLU A 205 -18.25 6.46 -4.45
CA GLU A 205 -17.91 7.07 -3.16
C GLU A 205 -17.68 6.03 -2.05
N ASP A 206 -18.47 4.96 -2.02
CA ASP A 206 -18.32 3.88 -1.05
C ASP A 206 -16.97 3.16 -1.26
N VAL A 207 -16.60 2.91 -2.52
CA VAL A 207 -15.31 2.30 -2.88
C VAL A 207 -14.14 3.23 -2.52
N ILE A 208 -14.26 4.53 -2.76
CA ILE A 208 -13.23 5.51 -2.39
C ILE A 208 -13.03 5.54 -0.87
N ASN A 209 -14.13 5.59 -0.10
CA ASN A 209 -14.08 5.57 1.36
C ASN A 209 -13.46 4.28 1.89
N PHE A 210 -13.83 3.14 1.30
CA PHE A 210 -13.26 1.85 1.59
C PHE A 210 -11.75 1.79 1.29
N PHE A 211 -11.29 2.30 0.15
CA PHE A 211 -9.87 2.35 -0.16
C PHE A 211 -9.10 3.24 0.81
N ASN A 212 -9.65 4.40 1.17
CA ASN A 212 -9.04 5.26 2.18
C ASN A 212 -8.89 4.51 3.53
N TYR A 213 -9.90 3.73 3.92
CA TYR A 213 -9.84 2.90 5.12
C TYR A 213 -8.71 1.86 5.07
N ILE A 214 -8.56 1.15 3.96
CA ILE A 214 -7.51 0.14 3.72
C ILE A 214 -6.13 0.79 3.72
N ILE A 215 -5.95 1.88 2.98
CA ILE A 215 -4.70 2.62 2.86
C ILE A 215 -4.22 3.11 4.22
N ALA A 216 -5.15 3.54 5.09
CA ALA A 216 -4.83 3.96 6.45
C ALA A 216 -4.45 2.80 7.39
N ARG A 217 -4.70 1.54 7.00
CA ARG A 217 -4.47 0.33 7.82
C ARG A 217 -3.59 -0.68 7.08
N PRO A 218 -2.41 -0.28 6.57
CA PRO A 218 -1.57 -1.17 5.77
C PRO A 218 -1.12 -2.40 6.56
N ARG A 219 -1.07 -2.34 7.89
CA ARG A 219 -0.79 -3.50 8.75
C ARG A 219 -1.72 -4.68 8.47
N LEU A 220 -2.99 -4.44 8.15
CA LEU A 220 -3.98 -5.50 7.94
C LEU A 220 -3.99 -6.01 6.50
N TYR A 221 -3.63 -5.16 5.52
CA TYR A 221 -3.87 -5.42 4.10
C TYR A 221 -2.61 -5.57 3.24
N ALA A 222 -1.48 -4.99 3.66
CA ALA A 222 -0.24 -4.95 2.88
C ALA A 222 0.30 -6.35 2.60
N GLY A 223 0.99 -6.50 1.46
CA GLY A 223 1.69 -7.75 1.13
C GLY A 223 0.79 -8.84 0.54
N LYS A 224 -0.52 -8.60 0.44
CA LYS A 224 -1.52 -9.62 0.09
C LYS A 224 -2.32 -9.28 -1.16
N THR A 225 -2.99 -10.31 -1.66
CA THR A 225 -4.02 -10.21 -2.69
C THR A 225 -5.38 -10.46 -2.04
N TRP A 226 -6.35 -9.59 -2.30
CA TRP A 226 -7.67 -9.63 -1.67
C TRP A 226 -8.78 -9.63 -2.72
N LYS A 227 -9.77 -10.51 -2.55
CA LYS A 227 -11.03 -10.44 -3.29
C LYS A 227 -11.80 -9.22 -2.79
N VAL A 228 -11.95 -8.20 -3.63
CA VAL A 228 -12.42 -6.88 -3.20
C VAL A 228 -13.82 -6.95 -2.60
N SER A 229 -14.69 -7.78 -3.17
CA SER A 229 -16.07 -7.96 -2.71
C SER A 229 -16.15 -8.58 -1.31
N GLU A 230 -15.24 -9.49 -0.96
CA GLU A 230 -15.21 -10.11 0.37
C GLU A 230 -14.81 -9.10 1.44
N ILE A 231 -13.69 -8.40 1.24
CA ILE A 231 -13.21 -7.42 2.22
C ILE A 231 -14.09 -6.17 2.28
N PHE A 232 -14.79 -5.82 1.20
CA PHE A 232 -15.81 -4.77 1.21
C PHE A 232 -17.02 -5.20 2.05
N ALA A 233 -17.51 -6.43 1.91
CA ALA A 233 -18.61 -6.95 2.71
C ALA A 233 -18.28 -6.93 4.21
N THR A 234 -17.05 -7.35 4.59
CA THR A 234 -16.57 -7.24 5.97
C THR A 234 -16.57 -5.80 6.45
N TRP A 235 -15.95 -4.88 5.71
CA TRP A 235 -15.90 -3.46 6.06
C TRP A 235 -17.30 -2.85 6.22
N ALA A 236 -18.24 -3.15 5.31
CA ALA A 236 -19.62 -2.69 5.39
C ALA A 236 -20.34 -3.27 6.62
N SER A 237 -20.15 -4.57 6.90
CA SER A 237 -20.74 -5.23 8.07
C SER A 237 -20.25 -4.67 9.41
N GLU A 238 -19.02 -4.18 9.45
CA GLU A 238 -18.41 -3.51 10.60
C GLU A 238 -18.85 -2.04 10.74
N GLY A 239 -19.83 -1.60 9.94
CA GLY A 239 -20.37 -0.25 9.98
C GLY A 239 -19.63 0.75 9.09
N ALA A 240 -18.83 0.28 8.14
CA ALA A 240 -18.06 1.12 7.23
C ALA A 240 -17.20 2.18 7.96
N PRO A 241 -16.32 1.74 8.88
CA PRO A 241 -15.46 2.65 9.62
C PRO A 241 -14.65 3.55 8.69
N THR A 242 -14.52 4.83 9.05
CA THR A 242 -13.77 5.82 8.29
C THR A 242 -12.35 5.99 8.84
N VAL A 243 -11.53 6.77 8.14
CA VAL A 243 -10.28 7.28 8.69
C VAL A 243 -10.66 8.50 9.53
N GLU A 244 -10.52 8.44 10.84
CA GLU A 244 -10.69 9.63 11.68
C GLU A 244 -9.69 10.69 11.19
N ARG A 245 -10.19 11.86 10.76
CA ARG A 245 -9.33 13.03 10.62
C ARG A 245 -8.88 13.41 12.02
N ARG A 246 -7.60 13.21 12.31
CA ARG A 246 -6.96 14.03 13.34
C ARG A 246 -6.77 15.40 12.70
N ASP A 247 -7.70 16.30 13.00
CA ASP A 247 -7.52 17.73 12.79
C ASP A 247 -6.34 18.25 13.64
#